data_AF-A0A4Q7NQH9-F1
#
_entry.id   AF-A0A4Q7NQH9-F1
#
_cell.length_a   1.000
_cell.length_b   1.000
_cell.length_c   1.000
_cell.angle_alpha   90.00
_cell.angle_beta   90.00
_cell.angle_gamma   90.00
#
_symmetry.space_group_name_H-M   'P 1'
#
loop_
_entity.id
_entity.type
_entity.pdbx_description
1 polymer ?
#
loop_
_entity_poly.entity_id
_entity_poly.type
_entity_poly.pdbx_seq_one_letter_code
_entity_poly.pdbx_strand_id
1 'polypeptide(L)'
;MQELLNPVLGVLLAVLVERLPSSRARALGWLIGSLVCGAAVTVLTGEYAVSPELVLVDVPLTALSAALARSAVLGLAGRRTWRVVLPYRRSWG
;
A
#
# COMPACT_ATOMS: atom_id res chain seq x y z
N MET A 1 18.54 -8.87 -0.67
CA MET A 1 17.39 -9.30 -1.50
C MET A 1 16.07 -9.35 -0.71
N GLN A 2 16.09 -9.64 0.60
CA GLN A 2 14.88 -9.69 1.44
C GLN A 2 14.21 -8.33 1.69
N GLU A 3 14.97 -7.24 1.64
CA GLU A 3 14.49 -5.86 1.88
C GLU A 3 13.40 -5.40 0.89
N LEU A 4 13.33 -6.01 -0.30
CA LEU A 4 12.34 -5.67 -1.33
C LEU A 4 11.02 -6.41 -1.17
N LEU A 5 10.95 -7.48 -0.36
CA LEU A 5 9.72 -8.26 -0.19
C LEU A 5 8.61 -7.45 0.49
N ASN A 6 8.95 -6.73 1.55
CA ASN A 6 8.02 -5.88 2.31
C ASN A 6 7.32 -4.82 1.44
N PRO A 7 8.05 -3.98 0.67
CA PRO A 7 7.42 -2.98 -0.19
C PRO A 7 6.65 -3.60 -1.36
N VAL A 8 7.11 -4.71 -1.95
CA VAL A 8 6.38 -5.40 -3.04
C VAL A 8 5.05 -5.95 -2.54
N LEU A 9 5.03 -6.61 -1.37
CA LEU A 9 3.79 -7.10 -0.74
C LEU A 9 2.86 -5.95 -0.35
N GLY A 10 3.41 -4.85 0.16
CA GLY A 10 2.63 -3.65 0.49
C GLY A 10 1.94 -3.04 -0.74
N VAL A 11 2.62 -2.98 -1.89
CA VAL A 11 2.05 -2.49 -3.15
C VAL A 11 0.97 -3.45 -3.67
N LEU A 12 1.23 -4.75 -3.67
CA LEU A 12 0.25 -5.77 -4.07
C LEU A 12 -1.01 -5.70 -3.23
N LEU A 13 -0.85 -5.55 -1.91
CA LEU A 13 -1.97 -5.41 -0.99
C LEU A 13 -2.79 -4.15 -1.30
N ALA A 14 -2.14 -3.00 -1.51
CA ALA A 14 -2.84 -1.75 -1.83
C ALA A 14 -3.67 -1.88 -3.12
N VAL A 15 -3.11 -2.51 -4.17
CA VAL A 15 -3.80 -2.73 -5.45
C VAL A 15 -4.97 -3.70 -5.31
N LEU A 16 -4.80 -4.81 -4.58
CA LEU A 16 -5.86 -5.79 -4.35
C LEU A 16 -7.01 -5.20 -3.54
N VAL A 17 -6.69 -4.46 -2.48
CA VAL A 17 -7.69 -3.89 -1.58
C VAL A 17 -8.46 -2.75 -2.26
N GLU A 18 -7.83 -1.96 -3.14
CA GLU A 18 -8.54 -0.93 -3.92
C GLU A 18 -9.62 -1.50 -4.86
N ARG A 19 -9.49 -2.77 -5.29
CA ARG A 19 -10.50 -3.44 -6.13
C ARG A 19 -11.76 -3.83 -5.37
N LEU A 20 -11.77 -3.75 -4.03
CA LEU A 20 -12.97 -4.07 -3.25
C LEU A 20 -14.03 -2.97 -3.42
N PRO A 21 -15.31 -3.32 -3.59
CA PRO A 21 -16.37 -2.35 -3.91
C PRO A 21 -16.85 -1.55 -2.69
N SER A 22 -16.70 -2.07 -1.46
CA SER A 22 -17.22 -1.41 -0.26
C SER A 22 -16.11 -0.80 0.61
N SER A 23 -16.37 0.38 1.18
CA SER A 23 -15.43 1.07 2.08
C SER A 23 -15.10 0.25 3.33
N ARG A 24 -16.07 -0.51 3.85
CA ARG A 24 -15.87 -1.43 4.98
C ARG A 24 -15.00 -2.64 4.59
N ALA A 25 -15.25 -3.26 3.44
CA ALA A 25 -14.40 -4.37 2.96
C ALA A 25 -12.98 -3.89 2.65
N ARG A 26 -12.82 -2.65 2.14
CA ARG A 26 -11.50 -2.03 1.98
C ARG A 26 -10.80 -1.90 3.32
N ALA A 27 -11.44 -1.31 4.33
CA ALA A 27 -10.85 -1.15 5.65
C ALA A 27 -10.46 -2.50 6.28
N LEU A 28 -11.33 -3.50 6.19
CA LEU A 28 -11.04 -4.87 6.66
C LEU A 28 -9.93 -5.54 5.85
N GLY A 29 -9.92 -5.38 4.53
CA GLY A 29 -8.86 -5.91 3.65
C GLY A 29 -7.50 -5.29 3.93
N TRP A 30 -7.47 -3.99 4.25
CA TRP A 30 -6.28 -3.31 4.73
C TRP A 30 -5.77 -3.92 6.03
N LEU A 31 -6.65 -4.07 7.01
CA LEU A 31 -6.30 -4.49 8.37
C LEU A 31 -5.87 -5.97 8.41
N ILE A 32 -6.65 -6.85 7.78
CA ILE A 32 -6.36 -8.28 7.69
C ILE A 32 -5.14 -8.51 6.80
N GLY A 33 -5.07 -7.82 5.65
CA GLY A 33 -3.99 -8.01 4.70
C GLY A 33 -2.65 -7.51 5.21
N SER A 34 -2.59 -6.41 5.96
CA SER A 34 -1.32 -5.94 6.55
C SER A 34 -0.84 -6.89 7.65
N LEU A 35 -1.75 -7.44 8.45
CA LEU A 35 -1.44 -8.48 9.44
C LEU A 35 -0.88 -9.75 8.78
N VAL A 36 -1.57 -10.27 7.77
CA VAL A 36 -1.17 -11.51 7.09
C VAL A 36 0.12 -11.33 6.30
N CYS A 37 0.27 -10.24 5.54
CA CYS A 37 1.49 -9.99 4.77
C CYS A 37 2.69 -9.71 5.68
N GLY A 38 2.53 -8.91 6.74
CA GLY A 38 3.61 -8.65 7.70
C GLY A 38 4.07 -9.92 8.41
N ALA A 39 3.13 -10.74 8.90
CA ALA A 39 3.46 -12.03 9.51
C ALA A 39 4.10 -13.00 8.51
N ALA A 40 3.64 -13.02 7.25
CA ALA A 40 4.22 -13.85 6.21
C ALA A 40 5.67 -13.44 5.87
N VAL A 41 5.99 -12.14 5.90
CA VAL A 41 7.36 -11.67 5.69
C VAL A 41 8.28 -12.20 6.77
N THR A 42 7.93 -12.03 8.05
CA THR A 42 8.77 -12.49 9.17
C THR A 42 9.00 -14.01 9.16
N VAL A 43 8.01 -14.78 8.70
CA VAL A 43 8.14 -16.23 8.53
C VAL A 43 9.04 -16.57 7.33
N LEU A 44 8.87 -15.89 6.20
CA LEU A 44 9.63 -16.14 4.97
C LEU A 44 11.08 -15.65 5.06
N THR A 45 11.37 -14.63 5.86
CA THR A 45 12.74 -14.15 6.11
C THR A 45 13.50 -15.07 7.08
N GLY A 46 12.80 -15.99 7.76
CA GLY A 46 13.38 -16.87 8.79
C GLY A 46 13.58 -16.17 10.13
N GLU A 47 13.21 -14.90 10.23
CA GLU A 47 13.35 -14.07 11.42
C GLU A 47 12.45 -14.53 12.56
N TYR A 48 11.34 -15.21 12.24
CA TYR A 48 10.48 -15.84 13.24
C TYR A 48 11.21 -16.87 14.12
N ALA A 49 12.21 -17.56 13.57
CA ALA A 49 13.02 -18.53 14.32
C ALA A 49 14.09 -17.87 15.21
N VAL A 50 14.42 -16.61 14.96
CA VAL A 50 15.44 -15.83 15.69
C VAL A 50 14.79 -14.98 16.78
N SER A 51 13.75 -14.23 16.42
CA SER A 51 12.93 -13.50 17.37
C SER A 51 11.50 -13.33 16.82
N PRO A 52 10.49 -13.98 17.43
CA PRO A 52 9.10 -13.85 17.01
C PRO A 52 8.54 -12.43 17.23
N GLU A 53 9.23 -11.59 17.99
CA GLU A 53 8.88 -10.18 18.20
C GLU A 53 9.06 -9.34 16.93
N LEU A 54 9.86 -9.81 15.96
CA LEU A 54 10.06 -9.12 14.68
C LEU A 54 8.78 -9.02 13.85
N VAL A 55 7.78 -9.87 14.12
CA VAL A 55 6.43 -9.74 13.54
C VAL A 55 5.79 -8.39 13.91
N LEU A 56 6.03 -7.90 15.13
CA LEU A 56 5.51 -6.60 15.59
C LEU A 56 6.17 -5.42 14.88
N VAL A 57 7.35 -5.62 14.28
CA VAL A 57 8.05 -4.61 13.49
C VAL A 57 7.61 -4.68 12.03
N ASP A 58 7.50 -5.88 11.47
CA ASP A 58 7.14 -6.07 10.06
C ASP A 58 5.70 -5.64 9.76
N VAL A 59 4.74 -5.97 10.62
CA VAL A 59 3.32 -5.60 10.41
C VAL A 59 3.11 -4.08 10.21
N PRO A 60 3.60 -3.18 11.09
CA PRO A 60 3.50 -1.74 10.86
C PRO A 60 4.32 -1.26 9.67
N LEU A 61 5.45 -1.90 9.36
CA LEU A 61 6.28 -1.57 8.19
C LEU A 61 5.57 -1.90 6.87
N THR A 62 4.90 -3.05 6.80
CA THR A 62 4.04 -3.43 5.67
C THR A 62 2.85 -2.48 5.57
N ALA A 63 2.23 -2.10 6.69
CA ALA A 63 1.12 -1.14 6.70
C ALA A 63 1.53 0.26 6.20
N LEU A 64 2.70 0.76 6.64
CA LEU A 64 3.28 2.02 6.17
C LEU A 64 3.63 1.97 4.68
N SER A 65 4.23 0.87 4.23
CA SER A 65 4.58 0.67 2.81
C SER A 65 3.33 0.67 1.93
N ALA A 66 2.29 -0.02 2.35
CA ALA A 66 1.02 -0.02 1.66
C ALA A 66 0.38 1.38 1.68
N ALA A 67 0.39 2.09 2.82
CA ALA A 67 -0.15 3.46 2.91
C ALA A 67 0.58 4.45 1.97
N LEU A 68 1.92 4.33 1.86
CA LEU A 68 2.74 5.08 0.90
C LEU A 68 2.39 4.70 -0.54
N ALA A 69 2.24 3.42 -0.85
CA ALA A 69 1.82 2.96 -2.17
C ALA A 69 0.45 3.52 -2.56
N ARG A 70 -0.52 3.50 -1.63
CA ARG A 70 -1.86 4.06 -1.84
C ARG A 70 -1.82 5.56 -2.07
N SER A 71 -1.07 6.31 -1.27
CA SER A 71 -0.94 7.77 -1.44
C SER A 71 -0.19 8.14 -2.71
N ALA A 72 0.78 7.32 -3.16
CA ALA A 72 1.39 7.46 -4.48
C ALA A 72 0.38 7.21 -5.61
N VAL A 73 -0.44 6.15 -5.54
CA VAL A 73 -1.50 5.85 -6.53
C VAL A 73 -2.55 6.97 -6.57
N LEU A 74 -3.03 7.44 -5.42
CA LEU A 74 -3.99 8.54 -5.33
C LEU A 74 -3.36 9.87 -5.77
N GLY A 75 -2.10 10.13 -5.47
CA GLY A 75 -1.36 11.30 -5.93
C GLY A 75 -1.12 11.30 -7.44
N LEU A 76 -0.84 10.13 -8.02
CA LEU A 76 -0.76 9.92 -9.48
C LEU A 76 -2.13 10.08 -10.15
N ALA A 77 -3.19 9.55 -9.55
CA ALA A 77 -4.56 9.71 -10.03
C ALA A 77 -5.02 11.18 -9.95
N GLY A 78 -4.70 11.88 -8.86
CA GLY A 78 -4.95 13.30 -8.68
C GLY A 78 -4.16 14.18 -9.66
N ARG A 79 -2.89 13.86 -9.94
CA ARG A 79 -2.11 14.58 -10.99
C ARG A 79 -2.71 14.42 -12.39
N ARG A 80 -3.49 13.36 -12.64
CA ARG A 80 -4.15 13.13 -13.93
C ARG A 80 -5.38 14.04 -14.10
N THR A 81 -6.12 14.37 -13.04
CA THR A 81 -7.25 15.32 -13.12
C THR A 81 -6.78 16.76 -13.34
N TRP A 82 -5.65 17.18 -12.75
CA TRP A 82 -5.10 18.52 -13.02
C TRP A 82 -4.70 18.76 -14.49
N ARG A 83 -4.29 17.71 -15.21
CA ARG A 83 -4.00 17.82 -16.66
C ARG A 83 -5.26 17.88 -17.53
N VAL A 84 -6.40 17.38 -17.04
CA VAL A 84 -7.69 17.42 -17.77
C VAL A 84 -8.48 18.70 -17.45
N VAL A 85 -8.24 19.33 -16.30
CA VAL A 85 -8.91 20.58 -15.86
C VAL A 85 -8.24 21.87 -16.39
N LEU A 86 -7.17 21.75 -17.19
CA LEU A 86 -6.64 22.88 -17.97
C LEU A 86 -7.11 22.88 -19.44
N PRO A 87 -8.41 23.04 -19.75
CA PRO A 87 -8.81 23.65 -21.00
C PRO A 87 -9.32 25.08 -20.69
N TYR A 88 -9.10 26.03 -21.59
CA TYR A 88 -9.68 27.39 -21.56
C TYR A 88 -9.09 28.45 -20.62
N ARG A 89 -7.80 28.78 -20.79
CA ARG A 89 -7.34 30.17 -20.55
C ARG A 89 -6.40 30.63 -21.66
N ARG A 90 -6.94 30.82 -22.87
CA ARG A 90 -6.33 31.65 -23.93
C ARG A 90 -7.30 31.87 -25.11
N SER A 91 -8.25 32.75 -24.91
CA SER A 91 -8.78 33.65 -25.93
C SER A 91 -9.32 34.88 -25.18
N TRP A 92 -9.35 36.04 -25.85
CA TRP A 92 -9.60 37.39 -25.33
C TRP A 92 -8.33 38.13 -24.85
N GLY A 93 -7.76 38.88 -25.79
CA GLY A 93 -6.64 39.80 -25.63
C GLY A 93 -5.95 39.99 -26.98
#